data_AF-A0A382AE49-F1
#
_entry.id   AF-A0A382AE49-F1
#
_cell.length_a   1.000
_cell.length_b   1.000
_cell.length_c   1.000
_cell.angle_alpha   90.00
_cell.angle_beta   90.00
_cell.angle_gamma   90.00
#
_symmetry.space_group_name_H-M   'P 1'
#
loop_
_entity.id
_entity.type
_entity.pdbx_description
1 polymer ?
#
loop_
_entity_poly.entity_id
_entity_poly.type
_entity_poly.pdbx_seq_one_letter_code
_entity_poly.pdbx_strand_id
1 'polypeptide(L)'
;ELEMDLEKNQYETEAPVSLDSNSQQPEVDEAIAKLQDLARRQENLARQANNRQGLSERERWEQDALRRETEELKRQLQQLQRQLQQSAANQPSGQSNGQQQSDQQGTPQGQLTAEVIRQLEAALDAMNRATGENATDTNPQQAQRSVEQARRQLDRALEQMTDQRQVEVAAAFSDLANRSQDLYEQQRQIAAELQQIMRDLLEAREQNDTAQTNLSRDENYELAMQKFAMQQDLEELEQDIQSVARRFRSDTPGASRDLTETLTQLQQSQAIAILRDAGEAIQRGGAAQVAATHEPITTSALRELQQGTQEAFSLATREVVEGSESEVNPSAVLLEELRALRRELNNLTEEMISGEETPVGSRGAQNGGPQRGYGGSRPYRGVEDWGTPVQGFQWDERASTQLQDRLREAGGELMTLATRLRARGLGQQEIEAVRLLGDALRRGLRGNPGLVEQEFQGMMRLIEQLELELSAQSAKDLNSSGIRIEAPGQVAEGFEEVVAEYFRRLSRDESE
;
A
#
# COMPACT_ATOMS: atom_id res chain seq x y z
N GLU A 1 28.07 -49.92 -42.96
CA GLU A 1 28.50 -49.08 -41.82
C GLU A 1 28.16 -47.64 -42.15
N LEU A 2 27.17 -47.10 -41.47
CA LEU A 2 26.91 -45.66 -41.25
C LEU A 2 25.68 -45.62 -40.36
N GLU A 3 25.91 -46.01 -39.10
CA GLU A 3 25.02 -45.72 -37.98
C GLU A 3 25.06 -44.20 -37.79
N MET A 4 24.00 -43.51 -38.25
CA MET A 4 23.79 -42.11 -37.90
C MET A 4 23.12 -42.07 -36.53
N ASP A 5 24.00 -41.92 -35.55
CA ASP A 5 23.75 -41.58 -34.16
C ASP A 5 22.88 -40.31 -34.07
N LEU A 6 21.60 -40.47 -33.70
CA LEU A 6 20.63 -39.38 -33.53
C LEU A 6 20.56 -38.90 -32.06
N GLU A 7 21.55 -39.20 -31.22
CA GLU A 7 21.59 -38.78 -29.81
C GLU A 7 22.37 -37.47 -29.55
N LYS A 8 22.58 -36.62 -30.55
CA LYS A 8 23.20 -35.30 -30.34
C LYS A 8 22.45 -34.16 -31.01
N ASN A 9 21.28 -33.86 -30.45
CA ASN A 9 20.72 -32.51 -30.42
C ASN A 9 20.21 -32.21 -29.01
N GLN A 10 21.08 -32.42 -28.02
CA GLN A 10 21.00 -31.71 -26.76
C GLN A 10 21.87 -30.45 -26.90
N TYR A 11 21.39 -29.33 -26.35
CA TYR A 11 22.01 -28.00 -26.34
C TYR A 11 21.77 -27.12 -27.58
N GLU A 12 20.50 -26.81 -27.85
CA GLU A 12 20.16 -25.41 -28.08
C GLU A 12 19.59 -24.86 -26.79
N THR A 13 20.42 -24.03 -26.18
CA THR A 13 20.21 -23.35 -24.92
C THR A 13 19.03 -22.42 -25.07
N GLU A 14 17.91 -22.73 -24.40
CA GLU A 14 16.92 -21.73 -24.03
C GLU A 14 17.68 -20.56 -23.42
N ALA A 15 17.66 -19.41 -24.07
CA ALA A 15 18.15 -18.18 -23.47
C ALA A 15 17.28 -17.95 -22.23
N PRO A 16 17.82 -17.96 -21.00
CA PRO A 16 17.02 -17.62 -19.84
C PRO A 16 16.53 -16.19 -20.03
N VAL A 17 15.21 -16.02 -20.12
CA VAL A 17 14.55 -14.72 -20.04
C VAL A 17 15.09 -14.05 -18.77
N SER A 18 15.73 -12.90 -18.97
CA SER A 18 16.67 -12.33 -18.03
C SER A 18 15.96 -11.91 -16.74
N LEU A 19 16.36 -12.55 -15.64
CA LEU A 19 15.87 -12.36 -14.28
C LEU A 19 16.31 -11.01 -13.64
N ASP A 20 16.47 -9.95 -14.41
CA ASP A 20 17.14 -8.71 -13.99
C ASP A 20 16.28 -7.43 -14.08
N SER A 21 15.02 -7.55 -14.52
CA SER A 21 14.04 -6.45 -14.51
C SER A 21 13.51 -6.10 -13.11
N ASN A 22 13.83 -6.93 -12.11
CA ASN A 22 13.30 -6.82 -10.74
C ASN A 22 14.13 -5.89 -9.82
N SER A 23 15.30 -5.43 -10.27
CA SER A 23 16.20 -4.59 -9.48
C SER A 23 15.83 -3.10 -9.47
N GLN A 24 15.02 -2.64 -10.42
CA GLN A 24 14.77 -1.22 -10.70
C GLN A 24 13.48 -0.67 -10.04
N GLN A 25 12.56 -1.56 -9.68
CA GLN A 25 11.30 -1.22 -9.01
C GLN A 25 11.48 -0.62 -7.61
N PRO A 26 12.29 -1.20 -6.70
CA PRO A 26 12.47 -0.61 -5.37
C PRO A 26 13.07 0.81 -5.44
N GLU A 27 13.88 1.10 -6.46
CA GLU A 27 14.47 2.42 -6.68
C GLU A 27 13.41 3.46 -7.12
N VAL A 28 12.44 3.04 -7.94
CA VAL A 28 11.29 3.89 -8.33
C VAL A 28 10.37 4.14 -7.14
N ASP A 29 10.11 3.11 -6.34
CA ASP A 29 9.23 3.21 -5.16
C ASP A 29 9.83 4.13 -4.10
N GLU A 30 11.13 3.99 -3.85
CA GLU A 30 11.87 4.89 -2.97
C GLU A 30 11.85 6.34 -3.51
N ALA A 31 11.96 6.52 -4.83
CA ALA A 31 11.87 7.84 -5.43
C ALA A 31 10.48 8.47 -5.26
N ILE A 32 9.40 7.71 -5.44
CA ILE A 32 8.01 8.17 -5.22
C ILE A 32 7.80 8.54 -3.75
N ALA A 33 8.26 7.70 -2.81
CA ALA A 33 8.17 7.98 -1.38
C ALA A 33 8.92 9.28 -1.00
N LYS A 34 10.12 9.48 -1.54
CA LYS A 34 10.89 10.72 -1.36
C LYS A 34 10.19 11.93 -1.98
N LEU A 35 9.63 11.82 -3.19
CA LEU A 35 8.84 12.88 -3.82
C LEU A 35 7.64 13.28 -2.93
N GLN A 36 6.95 12.30 -2.37
CA GLN A 36 5.79 12.53 -1.50
C GLN A 36 6.19 13.27 -0.22
N ASP A 37 7.27 12.87 0.44
CA ASP A 37 7.78 13.56 1.63
C ASP A 37 8.21 15.00 1.30
N LEU A 38 8.92 15.19 0.20
CA LEU A 38 9.34 16.52 -0.27
C LEU A 38 8.16 17.42 -0.60
N ALA A 39 7.14 16.90 -1.29
CA ALA A 39 5.92 17.62 -1.60
C ALA A 39 5.18 18.05 -0.32
N ARG A 40 5.04 17.16 0.66
CA ARG A 40 4.41 17.45 1.97
C ARG A 40 5.15 18.54 2.75
N ARG A 41 6.48 18.44 2.83
CA ARG A 41 7.30 19.47 3.52
C ARG A 41 7.22 20.81 2.80
N GLN A 42 7.28 20.80 1.47
CA GLN A 42 7.12 22.02 0.68
C GLN A 42 5.73 22.64 0.83
N GLU A 43 4.68 21.82 0.96
CA GLU A 43 3.34 22.30 1.26
C GLU A 43 3.27 22.97 2.63
N ASN A 44 3.83 22.35 3.66
CA ASN A 44 3.89 22.93 5.00
C ASN A 44 4.64 24.27 5.00
N LEU A 45 5.74 24.36 4.25
CA LEU A 45 6.52 25.59 4.11
C LEU A 45 5.75 26.66 3.32
N ALA A 46 5.04 26.29 2.26
CA ALA A 46 4.18 27.20 1.49
C ALA A 46 3.03 27.77 2.35
N ARG A 47 2.38 26.92 3.16
CA ARG A 47 1.32 27.33 4.10
C ARG A 47 1.86 28.31 5.14
N GLN A 48 3.04 28.05 5.71
CA GLN A 48 3.68 28.91 6.70
C GLN A 48 4.12 30.25 6.10
N ALA A 49 4.75 30.23 4.92
CA ALA A 49 5.18 31.44 4.21
C ALA A 49 3.97 32.32 3.84
N ASN A 50 2.83 31.73 3.48
CA ASN A 50 1.60 32.46 3.20
C ASN A 50 1.03 33.16 4.45
N ASN A 51 1.10 32.50 5.61
CA ASN A 51 0.57 33.04 6.87
C ASN A 51 1.42 34.18 7.46
N ARG A 52 2.73 34.21 7.23
CA ARG A 52 3.66 35.15 7.92
C ARG A 52 4.25 36.27 7.05
N GLN A 53 3.78 36.46 5.82
CA GLN A 53 4.26 37.53 4.90
C GLN A 53 5.79 37.55 4.68
N GLY A 54 6.47 36.40 4.74
CA GLY A 54 7.91 36.29 4.50
C GLY A 54 8.50 34.99 5.03
N LEU A 55 9.72 34.66 4.59
CA LEU A 55 10.48 33.48 5.03
C LEU A 55 11.42 33.87 6.19
N SER A 56 11.27 33.22 7.35
CA SER A 56 12.17 33.36 8.49
C SER A 56 13.54 32.72 8.21
N GLU A 57 14.59 33.05 8.99
CA GLU A 57 15.92 32.46 8.81
C GLU A 57 15.90 30.93 8.93
N ARG A 58 15.08 30.40 9.84
CA ARG A 58 14.87 28.95 9.98
C ARG A 58 14.20 28.34 8.74
N GLU A 59 13.19 29.00 8.18
CA GLU A 59 12.51 28.54 6.96
C GLU A 59 13.42 28.59 5.72
N ARG A 60 14.36 29.54 5.68
CA ARG A 60 15.39 29.58 4.61
C ARG A 60 16.34 28.39 4.70
N TRP A 61 16.72 27.98 5.91
CA TRP A 61 17.50 26.76 6.11
C TRP A 61 16.72 25.50 5.74
N GLU A 62 15.44 25.43 6.11
CA GLU A 62 14.55 24.33 5.72
C GLU A 62 14.39 24.24 4.20
N GLN A 63 14.26 25.39 3.54
CA GLN A 63 14.22 25.48 2.07
C GLN A 63 15.54 25.04 1.41
N ASP A 64 16.71 25.37 1.99
CA ASP A 64 17.99 24.89 1.47
C ASP A 64 18.17 23.38 1.68
N ALA A 65 17.65 22.83 2.79
CA ALA A 65 17.62 21.39 3.02
C ALA A 65 16.75 20.67 1.97
N LEU A 66 15.52 21.14 1.74
CA LEU A 66 14.60 20.59 0.72
C LEU A 66 15.19 20.66 -0.69
N ARG A 67 15.91 21.74 -1.00
CA ARG A 67 16.63 21.89 -2.26
C ARG A 67 17.70 20.80 -2.43
N ARG A 68 18.49 20.52 -1.41
CA ARG A 68 19.54 19.48 -1.48
C ARG A 68 18.92 18.10 -1.66
N GLU A 69 17.85 17.81 -0.93
CA GLU A 69 17.12 16.54 -1.03
C GLU A 69 16.49 16.36 -2.43
N THR A 70 15.90 17.41 -3.02
CA THR A 70 15.38 17.36 -4.40
C THR A 70 16.48 17.21 -5.45
N GLU A 71 17.65 17.84 -5.27
CA GLU A 71 18.80 17.67 -6.15
C GLU A 71 19.34 16.23 -6.10
N GLU A 72 19.37 15.63 -4.91
CA GLU A 72 19.74 14.22 -4.72
C GLU A 72 18.77 13.28 -5.43
N LEU A 73 17.47 13.50 -5.25
CA LEU A 73 16.42 12.73 -5.91
C LEU A 73 16.49 12.84 -7.44
N LYS A 74 16.74 14.05 -7.97
CA LYS A 74 16.98 14.26 -9.41
C LYS A 74 18.16 13.41 -9.90
N ARG A 75 19.26 13.35 -9.14
CA ARG A 75 20.44 12.55 -9.51
C ARG A 75 20.12 11.04 -9.52
N GLN A 76 19.36 10.57 -8.53
CA GLN A 76 18.90 9.17 -8.46
C GLN A 76 18.06 8.84 -9.71
N LEU A 77 17.06 9.67 -10.05
CA LEU A 77 16.25 9.48 -11.25
C LEU A 77 17.05 9.56 -12.56
N GLN A 78 18.05 10.44 -12.66
CA GLN A 78 18.95 10.50 -13.82
C GLN A 78 19.88 9.28 -13.94
N GLN A 79 20.23 8.65 -12.82
CA GLN A 79 21.00 7.40 -12.83
C GLN A 79 20.11 6.25 -13.30
N LEU A 80 18.90 6.15 -12.76
CA LEU A 80 17.89 5.19 -13.18
C LEU A 80 17.58 5.33 -14.68
N GLN A 81 17.38 6.56 -15.17
CA GLN A 81 17.14 6.83 -16.60
C GLN A 81 18.29 6.34 -17.48
N ARG A 82 19.55 6.55 -17.05
CA ARG A 82 20.73 6.07 -17.77
C ARG A 82 20.82 4.55 -17.79
N GLN A 83 20.43 3.90 -16.69
CA GLN A 83 20.38 2.45 -16.59
C GLN A 83 19.30 1.87 -17.51
N LEU A 84 18.08 2.43 -17.51
CA LEU A 84 17.01 2.10 -18.45
C LEU A 84 17.45 2.21 -19.92
N GLN A 85 18.22 3.25 -20.23
CA GLN A 85 18.72 3.47 -21.59
C GLN A 85 19.85 2.48 -21.98
N GLN A 86 20.64 2.00 -21.01
CA GLN A 86 21.64 0.95 -21.23
C GLN A 86 21.01 -0.44 -21.37
N SER A 87 19.97 -0.75 -20.60
CA SER A 87 19.24 -2.02 -20.72
C SER A 87 18.54 -2.18 -22.07
N ALA A 88 17.99 -1.09 -22.63
CA ALA A 88 17.41 -1.09 -23.97
C ALA A 88 18.45 -1.24 -25.09
N ALA A 89 19.71 -0.85 -24.85
CA ALA A 89 20.79 -0.95 -25.84
C ALA A 89 21.43 -2.34 -25.91
N ASN A 90 21.17 -3.22 -24.94
CA ASN A 90 21.80 -4.54 -24.83
C ASN A 90 20.90 -5.70 -25.29
N GLN A 91 19.74 -5.40 -25.89
CA GLN A 91 18.91 -6.40 -26.54
C GLN A 91 19.51 -6.71 -27.93
N PRO A 92 19.90 -7.96 -28.22
CA PRO A 92 20.46 -8.30 -29.53
C PRO A 92 19.37 -8.15 -30.58
N SER A 93 19.41 -7.02 -31.28
CA SER A 93 18.57 -6.74 -32.44
C SER A 93 18.84 -7.78 -33.52
N GLY A 94 17.82 -8.60 -33.79
CA GLY A 94 17.76 -9.42 -34.99
C GLY A 94 18.01 -8.55 -36.22
N GLN A 95 18.99 -8.97 -37.02
CA GLN A 95 19.48 -8.32 -38.21
C GLN A 95 18.35 -8.15 -39.25
N SER A 96 17.77 -6.97 -39.36
CA SER A 96 17.01 -6.57 -40.54
C SER A 96 17.39 -5.16 -40.96
N ASN A 97 17.91 -5.10 -42.18
CA ASN A 97 18.49 -3.95 -42.83
C ASN A 97 17.36 -3.01 -43.32
N GLY A 98 17.17 -1.88 -42.66
CA GLY A 98 16.12 -0.91 -42.99
C GLY A 98 16.52 0.50 -42.58
N GLN A 99 16.75 1.33 -43.58
CA GLN A 99 17.36 2.64 -43.50
C GLN A 99 16.39 3.71 -42.96
N GLN A 100 16.80 4.36 -41.86
CA GLN A 100 16.65 5.81 -41.63
C GLN A 100 15.24 6.37 -41.37
N GLN A 101 14.81 6.41 -40.10
CA GLN A 101 14.12 7.58 -39.53
C GLN A 101 14.29 7.62 -38.00
N SER A 102 14.99 8.65 -37.53
CA SER A 102 15.29 8.92 -36.13
C SER A 102 14.11 9.61 -35.46
N ASP A 103 13.13 8.84 -34.96
CA ASP A 103 12.12 9.38 -34.04
C ASP A 103 11.90 8.39 -32.88
N GLN A 104 12.56 8.71 -31.76
CA GLN A 104 11.99 8.76 -30.43
C GLN A 104 11.04 7.60 -30.03
N GLN A 105 11.54 6.37 -30.05
CA GLN A 105 10.90 5.25 -29.34
C GLN A 105 11.79 4.82 -28.17
N GLY A 106 11.85 5.68 -27.15
CA GLY A 106 12.20 5.21 -25.79
C GLY A 106 11.00 4.49 -25.19
N THR A 107 11.24 3.46 -24.39
CA THR A 107 10.19 2.79 -23.60
C THR A 107 9.34 3.84 -22.87
N PRO A 108 8.00 3.65 -22.76
CA PRO A 108 7.09 4.61 -22.14
C PRO A 108 7.57 5.06 -20.75
N GLN A 109 8.18 4.14 -19.99
CA GLN A 109 8.77 4.43 -18.68
C GLN A 109 9.94 5.42 -18.73
N GLY A 110 10.86 5.31 -19.70
CA GLY A 110 11.99 6.23 -19.83
C GLY A 110 11.61 7.64 -20.27
N GLN A 111 10.48 7.81 -20.97
CA GLN A 111 9.95 9.11 -21.34
C GLN A 111 9.31 9.83 -20.14
N LEU A 112 8.58 9.08 -19.31
CA LEU A 112 7.98 9.59 -18.09
C LEU A 112 9.02 9.99 -17.05
N THR A 113 10.05 9.19 -16.82
CA THR A 113 11.18 9.58 -15.95
C THR A 113 11.85 10.87 -16.44
N ALA A 114 11.99 11.05 -17.77
CA ALA A 114 12.55 12.28 -18.34
C ALA A 114 11.68 13.51 -18.06
N GLU A 115 10.36 13.36 -18.13
CA GLU A 115 9.40 14.43 -17.87
C GLU A 115 9.35 14.81 -16.38
N VAL A 116 9.39 13.81 -15.48
CA VAL A 116 9.54 14.01 -14.03
C VAL A 116 10.84 14.76 -13.70
N ILE A 117 11.97 14.38 -14.33
CA ILE A 117 13.25 15.07 -14.15
C ILE A 117 13.16 16.55 -14.55
N ARG A 118 12.47 16.89 -15.64
CA ARG A 118 12.25 18.30 -16.05
C ARG A 118 11.41 19.06 -15.03
N GLN A 119 10.39 18.42 -14.45
CA GLN A 119 9.54 19.03 -13.43
C GLN A 119 10.31 19.28 -12.13
N LEU A 120 11.20 18.35 -11.75
CA LEU A 120 12.10 18.52 -10.61
C LEU A 120 13.11 19.65 -10.85
N GLU A 121 13.63 19.80 -12.07
CA GLU A 121 14.50 20.91 -12.44
C GLU A 121 13.78 22.25 -12.36
N ALA A 122 12.53 22.33 -12.85
CA ALA A 122 11.70 23.52 -12.70
C ALA A 122 11.37 23.84 -11.23
N ALA A 123 11.20 22.83 -10.38
CA ALA A 123 11.02 23.00 -8.94
C ALA A 123 12.29 23.55 -8.26
N LEU A 124 13.46 23.01 -8.60
CA LEU A 124 14.77 23.47 -8.12
C LEU A 124 15.03 24.93 -8.50
N ASP A 125 14.73 25.34 -9.73
CA ASP A 125 14.86 26.71 -10.19
C ASP A 125 13.93 27.68 -9.46
N ALA A 126 12.74 27.23 -9.09
CA ALA A 126 11.79 28.01 -8.31
C ALA A 126 12.27 28.14 -6.85
N MET A 127 12.83 27.08 -6.26
CA MET A 127 13.43 27.14 -4.93
C MET A 127 14.67 28.05 -4.90
N ASN A 128 15.55 28.00 -5.90
CA ASN A 128 16.70 28.90 -6.00
C ASN A 128 16.30 30.38 -6.04
N ARG A 129 15.20 30.70 -6.72
CA ARG A 129 14.63 32.06 -6.75
C ARG A 129 13.99 32.48 -5.42
N ALA A 130 13.55 31.52 -4.61
CA ALA A 130 12.99 31.78 -3.28
C ALA A 130 14.09 32.08 -2.25
N THR A 131 15.19 31.31 -2.28
CA THR A 131 16.26 31.41 -1.28
C THR A 131 17.22 32.57 -1.54
N GLY A 132 17.49 32.86 -2.83
CA GLY A 132 18.24 34.04 -3.31
C GLY A 132 19.63 34.25 -2.71
N GLU A 133 20.69 33.90 -3.45
CA GLU A 133 22.10 34.17 -3.07
C GLU A 133 22.46 35.68 -2.98
N ASN A 134 21.62 36.59 -3.47
CA ASN A 134 21.80 38.05 -3.31
C ASN A 134 20.80 38.60 -2.29
N ALA A 135 21.18 38.51 -1.01
CA ALA A 135 20.36 38.77 0.17
C ALA A 135 19.80 40.20 0.36
N THR A 136 20.03 41.13 -0.57
CA THR A 136 19.72 42.56 -0.34
C THR A 136 18.41 43.04 -1.00
N ASP A 137 17.79 42.28 -1.93
CA ASP A 137 16.65 42.79 -2.73
C ASP A 137 15.54 41.76 -3.05
N THR A 138 15.53 40.60 -2.39
CA THR A 138 14.49 39.58 -2.64
C THR A 138 13.16 40.02 -2.05
N ASN A 139 12.24 40.47 -2.90
CA ASN A 139 10.91 40.91 -2.49
C ASN A 139 10.12 39.71 -1.89
N PRO A 140 9.56 39.80 -0.66
CA PRO A 140 8.89 38.68 0.01
C PRO A 140 7.73 38.06 -0.79
N GLN A 141 7.04 38.86 -1.60
CA GLN A 141 6.01 38.37 -2.52
C GLN A 141 6.54 37.50 -3.65
N GLN A 142 7.78 37.73 -4.09
CA GLN A 142 8.41 36.97 -5.17
C GLN A 142 8.89 35.61 -4.66
N ALA A 143 9.40 35.56 -3.43
CA ALA A 143 9.75 34.32 -2.74
C ALA A 143 8.53 33.43 -2.45
N GLN A 144 7.41 34.01 -2.00
CA GLN A 144 6.16 33.26 -1.84
C GLN A 144 5.67 32.63 -3.15
N ARG A 145 5.72 33.39 -4.26
CA ARG A 145 5.31 32.89 -5.58
C ARG A 145 6.18 31.74 -6.06
N SER A 146 7.48 31.78 -5.80
CA SER A 146 8.40 30.75 -6.24
C SER A 146 8.32 29.49 -5.36
N VAL A 147 8.06 29.62 -4.06
CA VAL A 147 7.70 28.50 -3.17
C VAL A 147 6.46 27.75 -3.67
N GLU A 148 5.40 28.49 -4.04
CA GLU A 148 4.17 27.90 -4.59
C GLU A 148 4.34 27.32 -6.00
N GLN A 149 5.26 27.87 -6.79
CA GLN A 149 5.64 27.27 -8.08
C GLN A 149 6.37 25.94 -7.88
N ALA A 150 7.31 25.87 -6.92
CA ALA A 150 8.00 24.62 -6.61
C ALA A 150 7.02 23.53 -6.12
N ARG A 151 6.09 23.88 -5.21
CA ARG A 151 5.05 22.96 -4.73
C ARG A 151 4.27 22.31 -5.88
N ARG A 152 3.72 23.13 -6.77
CA ARG A 152 2.94 22.66 -7.93
C ARG A 152 3.73 21.85 -8.95
N GLN A 153 5.06 21.97 -8.99
CA GLN A 153 5.90 21.14 -9.86
C GLN A 153 6.16 19.78 -9.21
N LEU A 154 6.42 19.76 -7.90
CA LEU A 154 6.58 18.51 -7.14
C LEU A 154 5.27 17.71 -7.09
N ASP A 155 4.12 18.38 -6.88
CA ASP A 155 2.81 17.73 -6.88
C ASP A 155 2.50 17.08 -8.24
N ARG A 156 2.80 17.77 -9.35
CA ARG A 156 2.61 17.21 -10.71
C ARG A 156 3.57 16.05 -11.00
N ALA A 157 4.81 16.14 -10.53
CA ALA A 157 5.79 15.07 -10.69
C ALA A 157 5.33 13.82 -9.93
N LEU A 158 4.81 14.00 -8.71
CA LEU A 158 4.24 12.94 -7.90
C LEU A 158 3.01 12.33 -8.57
N GLU A 159 2.05 13.16 -8.98
CA GLU A 159 0.80 12.73 -9.64
C GLU A 159 1.09 11.89 -10.90
N GLN A 160 2.01 12.33 -11.76
CA GLN A 160 2.38 11.59 -12.96
C GLN A 160 3.02 10.23 -12.65
N MET A 161 3.89 10.15 -11.64
CA MET A 161 4.50 8.88 -11.25
C MET A 161 3.48 7.94 -10.60
N THR A 162 2.57 8.47 -9.78
CA THR A 162 1.51 7.67 -9.18
C THR A 162 0.54 7.17 -10.24
N ASP A 163 0.05 8.03 -11.14
CA ASP A 163 -0.88 7.68 -12.21
C ASP A 163 -0.29 6.59 -13.12
N GLN A 164 0.97 6.74 -13.51
CA GLN A 164 1.65 5.73 -14.30
C GLN A 164 1.74 4.40 -13.56
N ARG A 165 2.07 4.42 -12.26
CA ARG A 165 2.09 3.21 -11.44
C ARG A 165 0.71 2.56 -11.42
N GLN A 166 -0.37 3.34 -11.33
CA GLN A 166 -1.73 2.78 -11.37
C GLN A 166 -2.02 2.09 -12.69
N VAL A 167 -1.65 2.71 -13.80
CA VAL A 167 -1.79 2.13 -15.14
C VAL A 167 -0.97 0.85 -15.27
N GLU A 168 0.25 0.82 -14.73
CA GLU A 168 1.12 -0.36 -14.78
C GLU A 168 0.57 -1.53 -13.97
N VAL A 169 0.12 -1.29 -12.73
CA VAL A 169 -0.51 -2.31 -11.89
C VAL A 169 -1.79 -2.82 -12.57
N ALA A 170 -2.67 -1.92 -12.99
CA ALA A 170 -3.92 -2.30 -13.65
C ALA A 170 -3.67 -3.10 -14.94
N ALA A 171 -2.68 -2.70 -15.75
CA ALA A 171 -2.32 -3.42 -16.97
C ALA A 171 -1.80 -4.83 -16.66
N ALA A 172 -0.90 -4.99 -15.69
CA ALA A 172 -0.34 -6.28 -15.32
C ALA A 172 -1.41 -7.27 -14.82
N PHE A 173 -2.28 -6.83 -13.91
CA PHE A 173 -3.35 -7.68 -13.39
C PHE A 173 -4.44 -7.95 -14.44
N SER A 174 -4.75 -6.96 -15.30
CA SER A 174 -5.70 -7.15 -16.40
C SER A 174 -5.19 -8.16 -17.43
N ASP A 175 -3.89 -8.19 -17.72
CA ASP A 175 -3.30 -9.17 -18.65
C ASP A 175 -3.51 -10.60 -18.15
N LEU A 176 -3.23 -10.86 -16.87
CA LEU A 176 -3.48 -12.16 -16.23
C LEU A 176 -4.96 -12.56 -16.27
N ALA A 177 -5.85 -11.60 -15.99
CA ALA A 177 -7.30 -11.83 -16.01
C ALA A 177 -7.81 -12.13 -17.43
N ASN A 178 -7.24 -11.51 -18.46
CA ASN A 178 -7.61 -11.77 -19.85
C ASN A 178 -7.08 -13.12 -20.33
N ARG A 179 -5.81 -13.45 -20.05
CA ARG A 179 -5.20 -14.72 -20.46
C ARG A 179 -5.86 -15.93 -19.78
N SER A 180 -6.21 -15.81 -18.50
CA SER A 180 -6.96 -16.86 -17.80
C SER A 180 -8.38 -17.02 -18.34
N GLN A 181 -9.04 -15.91 -18.70
CA GLN A 181 -10.34 -15.93 -19.37
C GLN A 181 -10.25 -16.67 -20.71
N ASP A 182 -9.24 -16.35 -21.54
CA ASP A 182 -9.02 -17.00 -22.83
C ASP A 182 -8.78 -18.50 -22.67
N LEU A 183 -7.95 -18.92 -21.72
CA LEU A 183 -7.71 -20.33 -21.41
C LEU A 183 -8.98 -21.06 -20.98
N TYR A 184 -9.78 -20.43 -20.11
CA TYR A 184 -11.05 -21.00 -19.67
C TYR A 184 -12.07 -21.12 -20.83
N GLU A 185 -12.14 -20.13 -21.70
CA GLU A 185 -13.03 -20.16 -22.87
C GLU A 185 -12.64 -21.24 -23.87
N GLN A 186 -11.34 -21.38 -24.17
CA GLN A 186 -10.80 -22.45 -25.02
C GLN A 186 -11.11 -23.83 -24.43
N GLN A 187 -10.84 -24.02 -23.14
CA GLN A 187 -11.13 -25.26 -22.44
C GLN A 187 -12.62 -25.60 -22.46
N ARG A 188 -13.51 -24.61 -22.26
CA ARG A 188 -14.96 -24.81 -22.33
C ARG A 188 -15.41 -25.24 -23.72
N GLN A 189 -14.81 -24.67 -24.78
CA GLN A 189 -15.13 -25.04 -26.15
C GLN A 189 -14.72 -26.48 -26.44
N ILE A 190 -13.49 -26.86 -26.08
CA ILE A 190 -12.99 -28.23 -26.26
C ILE A 190 -13.79 -29.23 -25.44
N ALA A 191 -14.14 -28.90 -24.19
CA ALA A 191 -14.99 -29.74 -23.36
C ALA A 191 -16.38 -29.96 -24.00
N ALA A 192 -16.98 -28.94 -24.60
CA ALA A 192 -18.27 -29.06 -25.27
C ALA A 192 -18.18 -29.96 -26.52
N GLU A 193 -17.10 -29.83 -27.29
CA GLU A 193 -16.82 -30.69 -28.44
C GLU A 193 -16.63 -32.16 -28.02
N LEU A 194 -15.79 -32.40 -27.02
CA LEU A 194 -15.54 -33.74 -26.46
C LEU A 194 -16.80 -34.38 -25.88
N GLN A 195 -17.68 -33.60 -25.25
CA GLN A 195 -18.99 -34.07 -24.78
C GLN A 195 -19.92 -34.45 -25.92
N GLN A 196 -19.89 -33.71 -27.03
CA GLN A 196 -20.68 -34.04 -28.21
C GLN A 196 -20.19 -35.34 -28.84
N ILE A 197 -18.88 -35.49 -29.03
CA ILE A 197 -18.25 -36.74 -29.48
C ILE A 197 -18.68 -37.92 -28.60
N MET A 198 -18.66 -37.74 -27.27
CA MET A 198 -19.07 -38.78 -26.33
C MET A 198 -20.55 -39.16 -26.50
N ARG A 199 -21.44 -38.18 -26.70
CA ARG A 199 -22.88 -38.43 -26.94
C ARG A 199 -23.10 -39.18 -28.25
N ASP A 200 -22.47 -38.73 -29.34
CA ASP A 200 -22.61 -39.34 -30.66
C ASP A 200 -22.13 -40.81 -30.63
N LEU A 201 -21.05 -41.10 -29.88
CA LEU A 201 -20.53 -42.45 -29.68
C LEU A 201 -21.49 -43.34 -28.88
N LEU A 202 -22.16 -42.80 -27.85
CA LEU A 202 -23.17 -43.52 -27.08
C LEU A 202 -24.40 -43.83 -27.94
N GLU A 203 -24.87 -42.87 -28.74
CA GLU A 203 -26.05 -43.04 -29.61
C GLU A 203 -25.80 -44.07 -30.72
N ALA A 204 -24.63 -44.07 -31.34
CA ALA A 204 -24.31 -45.06 -32.38
C ALA A 204 -24.13 -46.48 -31.82
N ARG A 205 -23.62 -46.60 -30.58
CA ARG A 205 -23.59 -47.88 -29.87
C ARG A 205 -24.99 -48.43 -29.65
N GLU A 206 -25.97 -47.57 -29.32
CA GLU A 206 -27.38 -47.96 -29.19
C GLU A 206 -28.00 -48.38 -30.54
N GLN A 207 -27.57 -47.75 -31.63
CA GLN A 207 -28.02 -48.06 -32.99
C GLN A 207 -27.26 -49.23 -33.65
N ASN A 208 -26.30 -49.85 -32.93
CA ASN A 208 -25.44 -50.93 -33.39
C ASN A 208 -24.62 -50.58 -34.65
N ASP A 209 -24.31 -49.29 -34.82
CA ASP A 209 -23.44 -48.80 -35.89
C ASP A 209 -22.03 -48.56 -35.33
N THR A 210 -21.11 -49.46 -35.66
CA THR A 210 -19.74 -49.48 -35.12
C THR A 210 -18.72 -48.83 -36.06
N ALA A 211 -19.14 -48.40 -37.25
CA ALA A 211 -18.22 -48.05 -38.34
C ALA A 211 -17.88 -46.55 -38.43
N GLN A 212 -18.61 -45.65 -37.75
CA GLN A 212 -18.55 -44.20 -38.01
C GLN A 212 -18.20 -43.31 -36.81
N THR A 213 -18.00 -43.84 -35.60
CA THR A 213 -17.99 -43.03 -34.37
C THR A 213 -16.65 -42.74 -33.73
N ASN A 214 -15.57 -43.17 -34.37
CA ASN A 214 -14.25 -42.74 -33.95
C ASN A 214 -13.90 -41.48 -34.75
N LEU A 215 -13.58 -40.40 -34.05
CA LEU A 215 -12.93 -39.22 -34.61
C LEU A 215 -11.84 -39.65 -35.60
N SER A 216 -11.75 -38.94 -36.71
CA SER A 216 -10.65 -39.15 -37.64
C SER A 216 -9.31 -38.94 -36.93
N ARG A 217 -8.26 -39.54 -37.48
CA ARG A 217 -6.91 -39.37 -36.95
C ARG A 217 -6.48 -37.90 -36.95
N ASP A 218 -6.95 -37.14 -37.94
CA ASP A 218 -6.64 -35.73 -38.09
C ASP A 218 -7.37 -34.88 -37.04
N GLU A 219 -8.67 -35.12 -36.80
CA GLU A 219 -9.43 -34.43 -35.74
C GLU A 219 -8.85 -34.71 -34.33
N ASN A 220 -8.48 -35.96 -34.04
CA ASN A 220 -7.79 -36.29 -32.79
C ASN A 220 -6.44 -35.54 -32.67
N TYR A 221 -5.70 -35.43 -33.77
CA TYR A 221 -4.43 -34.71 -33.75
C TYR A 221 -4.63 -33.22 -33.46
N GLU A 222 -5.63 -32.59 -34.08
CA GLU A 222 -5.95 -31.17 -33.84
C GLU A 222 -6.36 -30.91 -32.39
N LEU A 223 -7.25 -31.72 -31.83
CA LEU A 223 -7.68 -31.60 -30.42
C LEU A 223 -6.52 -31.83 -29.45
N ALA A 224 -5.64 -32.79 -29.72
CA ALA A 224 -4.45 -33.04 -28.92
C ALA A 224 -3.50 -31.82 -28.94
N MET A 225 -3.27 -31.24 -30.13
CA MET A 225 -2.44 -30.04 -30.27
C MET A 225 -3.01 -28.83 -29.50
N GLN A 226 -4.33 -28.66 -29.49
CA GLN A 226 -4.98 -27.62 -28.69
C GLN A 226 -4.76 -27.85 -27.18
N LYS A 227 -4.85 -29.10 -26.69
CA LYS A 227 -4.55 -29.42 -25.28
C LYS A 227 -3.09 -29.13 -24.91
N PHE A 228 -2.13 -29.45 -25.78
CA PHE A 228 -0.72 -29.14 -25.55
C PHE A 228 -0.45 -27.64 -25.56
N ALA A 229 -1.07 -26.88 -26.48
CA ALA A 229 -0.96 -25.42 -26.49
C ALA A 229 -1.49 -24.81 -25.19
N MET A 230 -2.68 -25.22 -24.73
CA MET A 230 -3.23 -24.74 -23.46
C MET A 230 -2.36 -25.11 -22.25
N GLN A 231 -1.72 -26.28 -22.27
CA GLN A 231 -0.78 -26.66 -21.21
C GLN A 231 0.42 -25.71 -21.15
N GLN A 232 0.99 -25.37 -22.30
CA GLN A 232 2.10 -24.41 -22.37
C GLN A 232 1.67 -23.00 -21.94
N ASP A 233 0.52 -22.53 -22.42
CA ASP A 233 -0.03 -21.22 -22.07
C ASP A 233 -0.31 -21.11 -20.56
N LEU A 234 -0.79 -22.19 -19.94
CA LEU A 234 -1.05 -22.26 -18.51
C LEU A 234 0.25 -22.24 -17.68
N GLU A 235 1.31 -22.91 -18.13
CA GLU A 235 2.63 -22.85 -17.49
C GLU A 235 3.24 -21.46 -17.54
N GLU A 236 3.12 -20.77 -18.67
CA GLU A 236 3.56 -19.38 -18.80
C GLU A 236 2.74 -18.47 -17.87
N LEU A 237 1.42 -18.66 -17.83
CA LEU A 237 0.54 -17.89 -16.94
C LEU A 237 0.87 -18.13 -15.46
N GLU A 238 1.22 -19.35 -15.04
CA GLU A 238 1.66 -19.60 -13.65
C GLU A 238 2.90 -18.78 -13.28
N GLN A 239 3.89 -18.73 -14.18
CA GLN A 239 5.11 -17.96 -13.96
C GLN A 239 4.81 -16.46 -13.88
N ASP A 240 3.93 -15.97 -14.73
CA ASP A 240 3.52 -14.57 -14.74
C ASP A 240 2.72 -14.18 -13.50
N ILE A 241 1.80 -15.03 -13.03
CA ILE A 241 1.08 -14.83 -11.76
C ILE A 241 2.08 -14.74 -10.61
N GLN A 242 3.08 -15.63 -10.54
CA GLN A 242 4.11 -15.58 -9.51
C GLN A 242 4.94 -14.29 -9.59
N SER A 243 5.29 -13.86 -10.80
CA SER A 243 6.06 -12.65 -11.05
C SER A 243 5.28 -11.41 -10.60
N VAL A 244 4.04 -11.26 -11.06
CA VAL A 244 3.14 -10.12 -10.73
C VAL A 244 2.84 -10.08 -9.23
N ALA A 245 2.50 -11.20 -8.60
CA ALA A 245 2.20 -11.26 -7.16
C ALA A 245 3.42 -10.96 -6.27
N ARG A 246 4.64 -11.27 -6.73
CA ARG A 246 5.87 -10.87 -6.01
C ARG A 246 6.19 -9.41 -6.23
N ARG A 247 6.03 -8.93 -7.47
CA ARG A 247 6.37 -7.59 -7.92
C ARG A 247 5.52 -6.53 -7.23
N PHE A 248 4.20 -6.70 -7.19
CA PHE A 248 3.28 -5.70 -6.66
C PHE A 248 2.82 -5.97 -5.22
N ARG A 249 3.54 -6.82 -4.48
CA ARG A 249 3.19 -7.19 -3.10
C ARG A 249 3.11 -6.00 -2.15
N SER A 250 3.98 -5.01 -2.32
CA SER A 250 4.01 -3.78 -1.51
C SER A 250 2.86 -2.85 -1.84
N ASP A 251 2.49 -2.76 -3.12
CA ASP A 251 1.48 -1.81 -3.62
C ASP A 251 0.06 -2.37 -3.55
N THR A 252 -0.08 -3.70 -3.66
CA THR A 252 -1.37 -4.41 -3.70
C THR A 252 -1.31 -5.68 -2.84
N PRO A 253 -1.24 -5.55 -1.49
CA PRO A 253 -1.01 -6.67 -0.60
C PRO A 253 -2.18 -7.67 -0.60
N GLY A 254 -3.42 -7.20 -0.73
CA GLY A 254 -4.59 -8.06 -0.85
C GLY A 254 -4.61 -8.79 -2.19
N ALA A 255 -4.50 -8.06 -3.29
CA ALA A 255 -4.55 -8.67 -4.62
C ALA A 255 -3.41 -9.68 -4.85
N SER A 256 -2.20 -9.39 -4.35
CA SER A 256 -1.05 -10.29 -4.43
C SER A 256 -1.24 -11.56 -3.59
N ARG A 257 -1.93 -11.46 -2.44
CA ARG A 257 -2.30 -12.63 -1.63
C ARG A 257 -3.31 -13.50 -2.37
N ASP A 258 -4.36 -12.90 -2.93
CA ASP A 258 -5.40 -13.60 -3.69
C ASP A 258 -4.81 -14.33 -4.92
N LEU A 259 -3.89 -13.70 -5.66
CA LEU A 259 -3.17 -14.35 -6.76
C LEU A 259 -2.35 -15.55 -6.29
N THR A 260 -1.67 -15.43 -5.15
CA THR A 260 -0.85 -16.53 -4.60
C THR A 260 -1.71 -17.71 -4.14
N GLU A 261 -2.86 -17.42 -3.54
CA GLU A 261 -3.83 -18.45 -3.15
C GLU A 261 -4.45 -19.14 -4.36
N THR A 262 -4.87 -18.37 -5.36
CA THR A 262 -5.42 -18.89 -6.63
C THR A 262 -4.42 -19.80 -7.33
N LEU A 263 -3.15 -19.39 -7.41
CA LEU A 263 -2.08 -20.20 -7.97
C LEU A 263 -1.88 -21.50 -7.18
N THR A 264 -1.94 -21.43 -5.85
CA THR A 264 -1.81 -22.61 -4.99
C THR A 264 -2.94 -23.62 -5.26
N GLN A 265 -4.17 -23.15 -5.45
CA GLN A 265 -5.31 -23.99 -5.81
C GLN A 265 -5.13 -24.61 -7.21
N LEU A 266 -4.66 -23.84 -8.19
CA LEU A 266 -4.34 -24.34 -9.53
C LEU A 266 -3.29 -25.46 -9.47
N GLN A 267 -2.21 -25.28 -8.72
CA GLN A 267 -1.16 -26.29 -8.56
C GLN A 267 -1.67 -27.56 -7.88
N GLN A 268 -2.55 -27.43 -6.89
CA GLN A 268 -3.19 -28.58 -6.22
C GLN A 268 -4.11 -29.36 -7.17
N SER A 269 -4.78 -28.68 -8.10
CA SER A 269 -5.65 -29.32 -9.09
C SER A 269 -4.89 -30.15 -10.13
N GLN A 270 -3.57 -29.96 -10.25
CA GLN A 270 -2.71 -30.60 -11.25
C GLN A 270 -3.17 -30.37 -12.69
N ALA A 271 -3.88 -29.27 -12.97
CA ALA A 271 -4.50 -29.00 -14.27
C ALA A 271 -3.50 -29.09 -15.44
N ILE A 272 -2.27 -28.58 -15.27
CA ILE A 272 -1.19 -28.66 -16.27
C ILE A 272 -0.88 -30.10 -16.65
N ALA A 273 -0.67 -30.98 -15.66
CA ALA A 273 -0.37 -32.38 -15.89
C ALA A 273 -1.56 -33.10 -16.56
N ILE A 274 -2.77 -32.81 -16.11
CA ILE A 274 -4.01 -33.40 -16.65
C ILE A 274 -4.23 -32.94 -18.10
N LEU A 275 -3.92 -31.70 -18.46
CA LEU A 275 -4.01 -31.21 -19.85
C LEU A 275 -3.01 -31.92 -20.77
N ARG A 276 -1.78 -32.12 -20.31
CA ARG A 276 -0.76 -32.91 -21.03
C ARG A 276 -1.24 -34.34 -21.25
N ASP A 277 -1.71 -35.00 -20.19
CA ASP A 277 -2.20 -36.39 -20.25
C ASP A 277 -3.43 -36.51 -21.16
N ALA A 278 -4.33 -35.52 -21.13
CA ALA A 278 -5.48 -35.42 -22.02
C ALA A 278 -5.04 -35.31 -23.49
N GLY A 279 -4.04 -34.47 -23.80
CA GLY A 279 -3.48 -34.34 -25.15
C GLY A 279 -2.92 -35.66 -25.68
N GLU A 280 -2.11 -36.36 -24.86
CA GLU A 280 -1.57 -37.67 -25.24
C GLU A 280 -2.67 -38.74 -25.43
N ALA A 281 -3.69 -38.72 -24.57
CA ALA A 281 -4.81 -39.65 -24.66
C ALA A 281 -5.66 -39.41 -25.91
N ILE A 282 -6.00 -38.16 -26.22
CA ILE A 282 -6.70 -37.78 -27.46
C ILE A 282 -5.89 -38.20 -28.68
N GLN A 283 -4.59 -37.94 -28.70
CA GLN A 283 -3.71 -38.33 -29.82
C GLN A 283 -3.74 -39.83 -30.09
N ARG A 284 -3.96 -40.65 -29.06
CA ARG A 284 -4.11 -42.12 -29.14
C ARG A 284 -5.55 -42.57 -29.46
N GLY A 285 -6.47 -41.64 -29.75
CA GLY A 285 -7.88 -41.91 -30.03
C GLY A 285 -8.78 -41.98 -28.79
N GLY A 286 -8.28 -41.53 -27.62
CA GLY A 286 -8.95 -41.58 -26.33
C GLY A 286 -9.87 -40.38 -26.02
N ALA A 287 -10.33 -39.63 -27.02
CA ALA A 287 -11.11 -38.40 -26.82
C ALA A 287 -12.37 -38.60 -25.95
N ALA A 288 -13.12 -39.68 -26.17
CA ALA A 288 -14.31 -39.98 -25.37
C ALA A 288 -13.98 -40.33 -23.90
N GLN A 289 -12.81 -40.92 -23.64
CA GLN A 289 -12.34 -41.18 -22.28
C GLN A 289 -11.97 -39.87 -21.58
N VAL A 290 -11.23 -39.01 -22.27
CA VAL A 290 -10.81 -37.69 -21.77
C VAL A 290 -12.02 -36.83 -21.40
N ALA A 291 -13.07 -36.83 -22.25
CA ALA A 291 -14.34 -36.17 -22.01
C ALA A 291 -14.96 -36.50 -20.63
N ALA A 292 -14.81 -37.76 -20.19
CA ALA A 292 -15.41 -38.25 -18.95
C ALA A 292 -14.52 -38.04 -17.72
N THR A 293 -13.20 -38.15 -17.86
CA THR A 293 -12.28 -38.20 -16.71
C THR A 293 -11.46 -36.94 -16.47
N HIS A 294 -11.07 -36.21 -17.53
CA HIS A 294 -10.15 -35.07 -17.43
C HIS A 294 -10.89 -33.73 -17.51
N GLU A 295 -11.90 -33.61 -18.37
CA GLU A 295 -12.59 -32.35 -18.64
C GLU A 295 -13.25 -31.71 -17.40
N PRO A 296 -13.89 -32.46 -16.46
CA PRO A 296 -14.48 -31.84 -15.28
C PRO A 296 -13.45 -31.12 -14.40
N ILE A 297 -12.26 -31.72 -14.24
CA ILE A 297 -11.19 -31.22 -13.36
C ILE A 297 -10.50 -30.01 -14.00
N THR A 298 -10.11 -30.14 -15.27
CA THR A 298 -9.44 -29.05 -16.00
C THR A 298 -10.36 -27.84 -16.19
N THR A 299 -11.64 -28.07 -16.45
CA THR A 299 -12.63 -26.98 -16.59
C THR A 299 -12.92 -26.29 -15.25
N SER A 300 -12.98 -27.02 -14.13
CA SER A 300 -13.17 -26.39 -12.82
C SER A 300 -11.94 -25.58 -12.41
N ALA A 301 -10.74 -26.15 -12.56
CA ALA A 301 -9.49 -25.48 -12.21
C ALA A 301 -9.28 -24.18 -13.00
N LEU A 302 -9.52 -24.19 -14.32
CA LEU A 302 -9.40 -22.98 -15.14
C LEU A 302 -10.49 -21.95 -14.85
N ARG A 303 -11.69 -22.38 -14.43
CA ARG A 303 -12.73 -21.46 -13.94
C ARG A 303 -12.30 -20.77 -12.66
N GLU A 304 -11.79 -21.53 -11.69
CA GLU A 304 -11.31 -21.00 -10.41
C GLU A 304 -10.15 -20.01 -10.63
N LEU A 305 -9.22 -20.35 -11.53
CA LEU A 305 -8.14 -19.45 -11.94
C LEU A 305 -8.66 -18.14 -12.56
N GLN A 306 -9.62 -18.25 -13.48
CA GLN A 306 -10.26 -17.12 -14.13
C GLN A 306 -10.99 -16.22 -13.12
N GLN A 307 -11.69 -16.81 -12.15
CA GLN A 307 -12.35 -16.06 -11.08
C GLN A 307 -11.33 -15.37 -10.16
N GLY A 308 -10.34 -16.10 -9.66
CA GLY A 308 -9.34 -15.56 -8.75
C GLY A 308 -8.48 -14.45 -9.35
N THR A 309 -8.11 -14.56 -10.62
CA THR A 309 -7.37 -13.49 -11.33
C THR A 309 -8.23 -12.24 -11.60
N GLN A 310 -9.52 -12.40 -11.88
CA GLN A 310 -10.46 -11.28 -12.01
C GLN A 310 -10.73 -10.58 -10.68
N GLU A 311 -10.90 -11.35 -9.61
CA GLU A 311 -11.07 -10.83 -8.25
C GLU A 311 -9.83 -10.04 -7.83
N ALA A 312 -8.63 -10.61 -8.03
CA ALA A 312 -7.37 -9.94 -7.77
C ALA A 312 -7.20 -8.66 -8.59
N PHE A 313 -7.58 -8.63 -9.87
CA PHE A 313 -7.55 -7.41 -10.68
C PHE A 313 -8.48 -6.31 -10.13
N SER A 314 -9.70 -6.69 -9.74
CA SER A 314 -10.67 -5.76 -9.16
C SER A 314 -10.19 -5.19 -7.82
N LEU A 315 -9.51 -6.04 -7.02
CA LEU A 315 -8.93 -5.66 -5.74
C LEU A 315 -7.71 -4.76 -5.93
N ALA A 316 -6.79 -5.11 -6.84
CA ALA A 316 -5.61 -4.32 -7.16
C ALA A 316 -5.98 -2.90 -7.62
N THR A 317 -6.98 -2.78 -8.50
CA THR A 317 -7.46 -1.46 -8.96
C THR A 317 -8.03 -0.64 -7.81
N ARG A 318 -8.71 -1.28 -6.85
CA ARG A 318 -9.23 -0.61 -5.66
C ARG A 318 -8.12 -0.18 -4.69
N GLU A 319 -7.20 -1.08 -4.37
CA GLU A 319 -6.07 -0.83 -3.46
C GLU A 319 -5.18 0.31 -3.97
N VAL A 320 -5.00 0.42 -5.29
CA VAL A 320 -4.21 1.48 -5.90
C VAL A 320 -4.94 2.83 -5.97
N VAL A 321 -6.24 2.83 -6.30
CA VAL A 321 -7.06 4.05 -6.40
C VAL A 321 -7.35 4.66 -5.03
N GLU A 322 -7.55 3.83 -4.01
CA GLU A 322 -7.72 4.29 -2.64
C GLU A 322 -6.40 4.79 -2.04
N GLY A 323 -5.27 4.59 -2.74
CA GLY A 323 -3.94 4.80 -2.23
C GLY A 323 -3.73 3.98 -0.96
N SER A 324 -2.60 4.17 -0.31
CA SER A 324 -2.27 3.59 0.99
C SER A 324 -3.21 4.06 2.14
N GLU A 325 -4.51 4.32 1.91
CA GLU A 325 -5.51 4.54 2.95
C GLU A 325 -6.20 3.25 3.43
N SER A 326 -6.14 2.14 2.66
CA SER A 326 -6.89 0.92 2.99
C SER A 326 -6.26 -0.01 4.03
N GLU A 327 -5.16 0.41 4.67
CA GLU A 327 -4.68 -0.24 5.91
C GLU A 327 -4.23 0.77 6.99
N VAL A 328 -4.78 1.99 7.01
CA VAL A 328 -4.69 2.76 8.26
C VAL A 328 -5.79 2.26 9.18
N ASN A 329 -5.45 1.27 10.00
CA ASN A 329 -6.31 0.79 11.08
C ASN A 329 -7.00 2.00 11.74
N PRO A 330 -8.35 2.09 11.76
CA PRO A 330 -9.03 3.28 12.26
C PRO A 330 -8.65 3.58 13.72
N SER A 331 -8.33 2.53 14.49
CA SER A 331 -7.79 2.60 15.84
C SER A 331 -6.36 3.20 15.90
N ALA A 332 -5.53 2.98 14.87
CA ALA A 332 -4.19 3.58 14.76
C ALA A 332 -4.25 5.08 14.41
N VAL A 333 -5.18 5.48 13.54
CA VAL A 333 -5.45 6.92 13.28
C VAL A 333 -5.88 7.61 14.57
N LEU A 334 -6.80 7.00 15.30
CA LEU A 334 -7.30 7.53 16.57
C LEU A 334 -6.18 7.62 17.62
N LEU A 335 -5.32 6.60 17.70
CA LEU A 335 -4.17 6.58 18.62
C LEU A 335 -3.19 7.73 18.34
N GLU A 336 -2.88 8.00 17.07
CA GLU A 336 -1.96 9.08 16.72
C GLU A 336 -2.55 10.46 17.04
N GLU A 337 -3.85 10.64 16.80
CA GLU A 337 -4.54 11.86 17.18
C GLU A 337 -4.56 12.08 18.70
N LEU A 338 -4.79 11.02 19.48
CA LEU A 338 -4.74 11.09 20.95
C LEU A 338 -3.34 11.49 21.46
N ARG A 339 -2.29 10.94 20.84
CA ARG A 339 -0.89 11.30 21.15
C ARG A 339 -0.55 12.73 20.76
N ALA A 340 -1.10 13.22 19.64
CA ALA A 340 -0.96 14.62 19.24
C ALA A 340 -1.65 15.54 20.26
N LEU A 341 -2.88 15.21 20.63
CA LEU A 341 -3.65 15.95 21.65
C LEU A 341 -2.92 15.98 23.00
N ARG A 342 -2.40 14.83 23.47
CA ARG A 342 -1.63 14.76 24.73
C ARG A 342 -0.40 15.66 24.70
N ARG A 343 0.33 15.68 23.59
CA ARG A 343 1.51 16.55 23.40
C ARG A 343 1.12 18.02 23.40
N GLU A 344 0.04 18.38 22.70
CA GLU A 344 -0.45 19.75 22.65
C GLU A 344 -0.87 20.24 24.04
N LEU A 345 -1.62 19.44 24.79
CA LEU A 345 -2.04 19.77 26.15
C LEU A 345 -0.85 19.93 27.10
N ASN A 346 0.16 19.06 27.00
CA ASN A 346 1.39 19.17 27.77
C ASN A 346 2.16 20.46 27.43
N ASN A 347 2.31 20.78 26.14
CA ASN A 347 3.01 22.00 25.71
C ASN A 347 2.28 23.26 26.18
N LEU A 348 0.95 23.29 26.10
CA LEU A 348 0.14 24.39 26.63
C LEU A 348 0.35 24.55 28.14
N THR A 349 0.34 23.46 28.91
CA THR A 349 0.64 23.53 30.34
C THR A 349 2.07 23.99 30.62
N GLU A 350 3.04 23.57 29.83
CA GLU A 350 4.45 23.93 30.01
C GLU A 350 4.72 25.40 29.62
N GLU A 351 4.06 25.91 28.58
CA GLU A 351 4.06 27.33 28.19
C GLU A 351 3.41 28.22 29.26
N MET A 352 2.37 27.71 29.94
CA MET A 352 1.77 28.38 31.11
C MET A 352 2.66 28.31 32.36
N ILE A 353 3.44 27.23 32.55
CA ILE A 353 4.40 27.08 33.67
C ILE A 353 5.66 27.93 33.46
N SER A 354 6.09 28.13 32.21
CA SER A 354 7.33 28.82 31.85
C SER A 354 7.18 30.32 31.55
N GLY A 355 5.96 30.85 31.55
CA GLY A 355 5.63 32.25 31.21
C GLY A 355 6.00 33.33 32.23
N GLU A 356 6.70 33.01 33.33
CA GLU A 356 7.00 33.97 34.40
C GLU A 356 8.50 34.07 34.75
N GLU A 357 9.33 34.39 33.75
CA GLU A 357 10.59 35.12 33.98
C GLU A 357 10.63 36.36 33.10
N THR A 358 10.00 37.46 33.54
CA THR A 358 10.45 38.80 33.14
C THR A 358 11.76 39.12 33.88
N PRO A 359 12.92 39.26 33.22
CA PRO A 359 14.08 39.90 33.82
C PRO A 359 13.85 41.41 33.71
N VAL A 360 13.32 42.04 34.76
CA VAL A 360 13.40 43.50 34.88
C VAL A 360 14.85 43.87 35.12
N GLY A 361 15.52 44.23 34.03
CA GLY A 361 16.88 44.74 33.99
C GLY A 361 17.00 46.06 34.76
N SER A 362 17.92 46.05 35.73
CA SER A 362 18.51 47.23 36.34
C SER A 362 19.07 48.20 35.31
N ARG A 363 18.50 49.42 35.22
CA ARG A 363 19.24 50.64 34.85
C ARG A 363 18.40 51.90 35.11
N GLY A 364 19.02 52.87 35.81
CA GLY A 364 18.60 54.28 35.73
C GLY A 364 18.27 54.94 37.05
N ALA A 365 19.29 55.26 37.84
CA ALA A 365 19.19 56.26 38.88
C ALA A 365 19.07 57.66 38.26
N GLN A 366 18.03 58.45 38.59
CA GLN A 366 18.18 59.87 38.94
C GLN A 366 16.90 60.50 39.53
N ASN A 367 16.99 60.85 40.82
CA ASN A 367 16.54 62.11 41.44
C ASN A 367 15.03 62.39 41.69
N GLY A 368 14.71 62.61 42.98
CA GLY A 368 13.91 63.77 43.40
C GLY A 368 12.75 63.52 44.38
N GLY A 369 12.95 63.83 45.68
CA GLY A 369 11.87 64.30 46.58
C GLY A 369 11.73 63.57 47.94
N PRO A 370 11.90 64.26 49.09
CA PRO A 370 11.70 63.67 50.41
C PRO A 370 10.33 64.04 50.97
N GLN A 371 9.54 63.06 51.45
CA GLN A 371 8.44 63.37 52.35
C GLN A 371 8.23 62.29 53.42
N ARG A 372 8.41 62.74 54.67
CA ARG A 372 8.16 62.01 55.92
C ARG A 372 6.69 61.61 56.07
N GLY A 373 6.45 60.45 56.67
CA GLY A 373 5.16 60.08 57.28
C GLY A 373 5.34 58.92 58.27
N TYR A 374 5.12 59.19 59.55
CA TYR A 374 5.17 58.26 60.68
C TYR A 374 3.87 57.46 60.85
N GLY A 375 3.98 56.28 61.47
CA GLY A 375 2.88 55.51 62.10
C GLY A 375 2.56 54.23 61.33
N GLY A 376 2.53 53.02 61.89
CA GLY A 376 2.42 52.59 63.28
C GLY A 376 1.46 51.38 63.31
N SER A 377 1.78 50.39 64.14
CA SER A 377 0.93 49.25 64.55
C SER A 377 0.97 47.96 63.71
N ARG A 378 1.82 47.03 64.18
CA ARG A 378 1.46 45.61 64.28
C ARG A 378 0.42 45.43 65.40
N PRO A 379 -0.33 44.32 65.41
CA PRO A 379 -0.17 43.44 66.57
C PRO A 379 0.09 41.98 66.18
N TYR A 380 0.81 41.34 67.10
CA TYR A 380 1.16 39.94 67.19
C TYR A 380 0.07 39.18 67.99
N ARG A 381 -0.22 37.92 67.61
CA ARG A 381 -0.52 36.75 68.48
C ARG A 381 -0.94 35.58 67.55
N GLY A 382 -0.06 34.63 67.20
CA GLY A 382 0.22 33.36 67.91
C GLY A 382 -0.91 32.35 67.62
N VAL A 383 -0.73 31.23 66.91
CA VAL A 383 -0.11 29.96 67.35
C VAL A 383 0.39 29.14 66.14
N GLU A 384 1.39 28.30 66.37
CA GLU A 384 2.10 27.39 65.46
C GLU A 384 1.20 26.37 64.72
N ASP A 385 1.43 26.17 63.42
CA ASP A 385 1.32 24.84 62.80
C ASP A 385 2.31 24.71 61.64
N TRP A 386 2.98 23.56 61.57
CA TRP A 386 4.02 23.25 60.59
C TRP A 386 3.38 22.93 59.25
N GLY A 387 3.50 23.84 58.30
CA GLY A 387 3.21 23.59 56.89
C GLY A 387 3.47 24.85 56.10
N THR A 388 4.67 25.01 55.56
CA THR A 388 4.87 25.90 54.40
C THR A 388 3.78 25.55 53.37
N PRO A 389 2.88 26.46 52.98
CA PRO A 389 2.24 26.30 51.70
C PRO A 389 3.39 26.45 50.70
N VAL A 390 3.77 25.34 50.09
CA VAL A 390 4.39 25.34 48.76
C VAL A 390 3.66 26.44 47.97
N GLN A 391 4.40 27.42 47.47
CA GLN A 391 3.87 28.53 46.69
C GLN A 391 2.77 28.00 45.76
N GLY A 392 1.53 28.32 46.13
CA GLY A 392 0.36 27.89 45.39
C GLY A 392 0.43 28.58 44.04
N PHE A 393 0.70 27.76 43.03
CA PHE A 393 0.48 28.00 41.61
C PHE A 393 -0.76 28.87 41.41
N GLN A 394 -0.58 30.11 40.95
CA GLN A 394 -1.72 30.98 40.64
C GLN A 394 -2.11 30.71 39.19
N TRP A 395 -3.19 29.96 38.99
CA TRP A 395 -3.85 29.86 37.69
C TRP A 395 -4.30 31.27 37.26
N ASP A 396 -3.61 31.88 36.30
CA ASP A 396 -4.05 33.15 35.71
C ASP A 396 -5.40 32.93 35.00
N GLU A 397 -6.36 33.81 35.25
CA GLU A 397 -7.72 33.76 34.72
C GLU A 397 -7.71 33.79 33.17
N ARG A 398 -6.71 34.45 32.57
CA ARG A 398 -6.52 34.46 31.10
C ARG A 398 -6.00 33.12 30.57
N ALA A 399 -5.02 32.53 31.24
CA ALA A 399 -4.45 31.24 30.88
C ALA A 399 -5.49 30.12 31.00
N SER A 400 -6.33 30.17 32.05
CA SER A 400 -7.44 29.23 32.22
C SER A 400 -8.53 29.35 31.14
N THR A 401 -8.76 30.57 30.62
CA THR A 401 -9.72 30.80 29.52
C THR A 401 -9.20 30.24 28.20
N GLN A 402 -7.93 30.49 27.87
CA GLN A 402 -7.29 29.98 26.64
C GLN A 402 -7.23 28.45 26.63
N LEU A 403 -6.90 27.82 27.77
CA LEU A 403 -6.93 26.38 27.93
C LEU A 403 -8.35 25.82 27.76
N GLN A 404 -9.36 26.47 28.35
CA GLN A 404 -10.76 26.05 28.20
C GLN A 404 -11.24 26.09 26.75
N ASP A 405 -10.85 27.12 25.99
CA ASP A 405 -11.24 27.23 24.58
C ASP A 405 -10.57 26.15 23.73
N ARG A 406 -9.29 25.86 23.98
CA ARG A 406 -8.57 24.75 23.34
C ARG A 406 -9.16 23.38 23.66
N LEU A 407 -9.52 23.12 24.92
CA LEU A 407 -10.17 21.87 25.32
C LEU A 407 -11.52 21.68 24.62
N ARG A 408 -12.30 22.75 24.43
CA ARG A 408 -13.57 22.68 23.68
C ARG A 408 -13.36 22.40 22.20
N GLU A 409 -12.34 23.00 21.59
CA GLU A 409 -11.97 22.80 20.19
C GLU A 409 -11.56 21.34 19.95
N ALA A 410 -10.60 20.83 20.74
CA ALA A 410 -10.15 19.44 20.70
C ALA A 410 -11.29 18.43 20.90
N GLY A 411 -12.21 18.70 21.83
CA GLY A 411 -13.39 17.85 22.04
C GLY A 411 -14.32 17.80 20.81
N GLY A 412 -14.42 18.89 20.04
CA GLY A 412 -15.19 18.94 18.80
C GLY A 412 -14.51 18.21 17.64
N GLU A 413 -13.19 18.38 17.50
CA GLU A 413 -12.38 17.72 16.48
C GLU A 413 -12.37 16.19 16.67
N LEU A 414 -12.18 15.73 17.90
CA LEU A 414 -12.17 14.32 18.27
C LEU A 414 -13.52 13.64 17.99
N MET A 415 -14.64 14.33 18.20
CA MET A 415 -15.98 13.82 17.87
C MET A 415 -16.24 13.78 16.35
N THR A 416 -15.69 14.73 15.61
CA THR A 416 -15.75 14.75 14.14
C THR A 416 -14.91 13.61 13.55
N LEU A 417 -13.70 13.41 14.08
CA LEU A 417 -12.81 12.33 13.71
C LEU A 417 -13.46 10.96 13.98
N ALA A 418 -14.04 10.75 15.16
CA ALA A 418 -14.69 9.49 15.47
C ALA A 418 -15.94 9.19 14.62
N THR A 419 -16.66 10.22 14.18
CA THR A 419 -17.77 10.05 13.24
C THR A 419 -17.25 9.59 11.88
N ARG A 420 -16.12 10.12 11.42
CA ARG A 420 -15.43 9.69 10.20
C ARG A 420 -14.87 8.26 10.34
N LEU A 421 -14.20 7.96 11.44
CA LEU A 421 -13.59 6.65 11.69
C LEU A 421 -14.63 5.55 11.93
N ARG A 422 -15.80 5.87 12.50
CA ARG A 422 -16.94 4.94 12.58
C ARG A 422 -17.36 4.45 11.20
N ALA A 423 -17.39 5.33 10.20
CA ALA A 423 -17.72 4.94 8.83
C ALA A 423 -16.65 4.02 8.20
N ARG A 424 -15.45 3.97 8.78
CA ARG A 424 -14.32 3.13 8.37
C ARG A 424 -14.11 1.89 9.27
N GLY A 425 -15.11 1.53 10.08
CA GLY A 425 -15.08 0.28 10.86
C GLY A 425 -14.49 0.39 12.27
N LEU A 426 -14.33 1.59 12.84
CA LEU A 426 -13.95 1.76 14.26
C LEU A 426 -14.94 1.01 15.17
N GLY A 427 -14.41 0.27 16.15
CA GLY A 427 -15.18 -0.57 17.06
C GLY A 427 -16.14 0.20 17.95
N GLN A 428 -17.24 -0.44 18.35
CA GLN A 428 -18.30 0.22 19.11
C GLN A 428 -17.86 0.66 20.51
N GLN A 429 -16.93 -0.08 21.13
CA GLN A 429 -16.32 0.26 22.42
C GLN A 429 -15.42 1.50 22.30
N GLU A 430 -14.60 1.57 21.25
CA GLU A 430 -13.70 2.71 20.97
C GLU A 430 -14.51 3.99 20.70
N ILE A 431 -15.64 3.86 20.01
CA ILE A 431 -16.56 4.97 19.75
C ILE A 431 -17.17 5.52 21.06
N GLU A 432 -17.53 4.64 22.01
CA GLU A 432 -18.07 5.05 23.31
C GLU A 432 -17.01 5.74 24.16
N ALA A 433 -15.80 5.17 24.19
CA ALA A 433 -14.62 5.75 24.82
C ALA A 433 -14.32 7.17 24.31
N VAL A 434 -14.28 7.35 22.99
CA VAL A 434 -14.10 8.65 22.35
C VAL A 434 -15.21 9.62 22.73
N ARG A 435 -16.47 9.19 22.75
CA ARG A 435 -17.59 10.06 23.16
C ARG A 435 -17.44 10.56 24.58
N LEU A 436 -17.05 9.67 25.50
CA LEU A 436 -16.81 10.03 26.90
C LEU A 436 -15.66 11.04 27.03
N LEU A 437 -14.57 10.85 26.29
CA LEU A 437 -13.45 11.78 26.27
C LEU A 437 -13.83 13.12 25.63
N GLY A 438 -14.50 13.12 24.48
CA GLY A 438 -14.97 14.32 23.80
C GLY A 438 -15.95 15.14 24.65
N ASP A 439 -16.86 14.47 25.36
CA ASP A 439 -17.77 15.13 26.31
C ASP A 439 -17.03 15.71 27.53
N ALA A 440 -15.97 15.04 28.01
CA ALA A 440 -15.13 15.55 29.09
C ALA A 440 -14.34 16.81 28.65
N LEU A 441 -13.70 16.75 27.48
CA LEU A 441 -12.95 17.87 26.89
C LEU A 441 -13.87 19.08 26.63
N ARG A 442 -15.05 18.84 26.06
CA ARG A 442 -16.04 19.90 25.76
C ARG A 442 -16.67 20.51 27.00
N ARG A 443 -16.83 19.73 28.07
CA ARG A 443 -17.32 20.24 29.37
C ARG A 443 -16.33 21.23 29.99
N GLY A 444 -15.03 21.06 29.68
CA GLY A 444 -13.95 21.92 30.14
C GLY A 444 -13.73 21.84 31.65
N LEU A 445 -12.75 22.60 32.13
CA LEU A 445 -12.40 22.69 33.55
C LEU A 445 -13.35 23.67 34.25
N ARG A 446 -14.09 23.24 35.28
CA ARG A 446 -15.09 24.10 35.96
C ARG A 446 -14.68 24.48 37.37
N GLY A 447 -14.60 25.79 37.61
CA GLY A 447 -15.08 26.44 38.83
C GLY A 447 -14.55 25.94 40.16
N ASN A 448 -13.22 25.86 40.32
CA ASN A 448 -12.44 26.10 41.56
C ASN A 448 -10.96 25.81 41.24
N PRO A 449 -10.00 26.75 41.38
CA PRO A 449 -8.61 26.56 40.95
C PRO A 449 -7.90 25.33 41.57
N GLY A 450 -8.33 24.88 42.75
CA GLY A 450 -7.81 23.64 43.36
C GLY A 450 -8.37 22.34 42.76
N LEU A 451 -9.52 22.40 42.09
CA LEU A 451 -10.14 21.28 41.38
C LEU A 451 -9.76 21.23 39.89
N VAL A 452 -9.43 22.38 39.29
CA VAL A 452 -9.01 22.48 37.88
C VAL A 452 -7.80 21.58 37.58
N GLU A 453 -6.79 21.59 38.45
CA GLU A 453 -5.63 20.69 38.32
C GLU A 453 -6.03 19.21 38.41
N GLN A 454 -6.95 18.87 39.33
CA GLN A 454 -7.41 17.49 39.51
C GLN A 454 -8.26 17.01 38.32
N GLU A 455 -9.12 17.88 37.79
CA GLU A 455 -9.92 17.62 36.58
C GLU A 455 -9.02 17.47 35.35
N PHE A 456 -7.99 18.31 35.21
CA PHE A 456 -7.01 18.22 34.14
C PHE A 456 -6.20 16.91 34.20
N GLN A 457 -5.65 16.58 35.36
CA GLN A 457 -4.95 15.30 35.56
C GLN A 457 -5.88 14.10 35.32
N GLY A 458 -7.17 14.21 35.67
CA GLY A 458 -8.17 13.20 35.37
C GLY A 458 -8.37 12.98 33.87
N MET A 459 -8.46 14.06 33.09
CA MET A 459 -8.56 13.98 31.62
C MET A 459 -7.31 13.38 30.98
N MET A 460 -6.12 13.77 31.44
CA MET A 460 -4.86 13.21 30.93
C MET A 460 -4.76 11.70 31.17
N ARG A 461 -5.23 11.20 32.32
CA ARG A 461 -5.30 9.75 32.58
C ARG A 461 -6.30 9.04 31.68
N LEU A 462 -7.42 9.67 31.34
CA LEU A 462 -8.40 9.09 30.40
C LEU A 462 -7.81 8.98 28.99
N ILE A 463 -7.09 10.00 28.52
CA ILE A 463 -6.38 9.96 27.23
C ILE A 463 -5.37 8.80 27.23
N GLU A 464 -4.54 8.70 28.28
CA GLU A 464 -3.53 7.65 28.40
C GLU A 464 -4.12 6.24 28.50
N GLN A 465 -5.25 6.07 29.20
CA GLN A 465 -5.94 4.79 29.27
C GLN A 465 -6.48 4.36 27.90
N LEU A 466 -7.01 5.30 27.11
CA LEU A 466 -7.47 5.03 25.75
C LEU A 466 -6.31 4.76 24.78
N GLU A 467 -5.19 5.47 24.92
CA GLU A 467 -3.96 5.19 24.16
C GLU A 467 -3.47 3.75 24.43
N LEU A 468 -3.47 3.31 25.69
CA LEU A 468 -3.05 1.96 26.09
C LEU A 468 -4.00 0.89 25.54
N GLU A 469 -5.31 1.12 25.60
CA GLU A 469 -6.32 0.19 25.09
C GLU A 469 -6.20 0.02 23.57
N LEU A 470 -6.12 1.14 22.84
CA LEU A 470 -5.93 1.14 21.37
C LEU A 470 -4.58 0.52 20.97
N SER A 471 -3.52 0.75 21.75
CA SER A 471 -2.22 0.11 21.52
C SER A 471 -2.25 -1.40 21.78
N ALA A 472 -2.99 -1.88 22.78
CA ALA A 472 -3.11 -3.30 23.08
C ALA A 472 -3.96 -4.02 22.03
N GLN A 473 -4.98 -3.35 21.49
CA GLN A 473 -5.88 -3.87 20.48
C GLN A 473 -5.21 -3.96 19.11
N SER A 474 -4.51 -2.90 18.68
CA SER A 474 -3.69 -2.93 17.45
C SER A 474 -2.61 -4.02 17.49
N ALA A 475 -1.97 -4.24 18.63
CA ALA A 475 -1.03 -5.36 18.81
C ALA A 475 -1.71 -6.73 18.73
N LYS A 476 -3.00 -6.85 19.08
CA LYS A 476 -3.77 -8.08 19.00
C LYS A 476 -4.26 -8.37 17.59
N ASP A 477 -4.58 -7.34 16.80
CA ASP A 477 -4.98 -7.47 15.40
C ASP A 477 -3.80 -7.86 14.49
N LEU A 478 -2.60 -7.35 14.79
CA LEU A 478 -1.35 -7.81 14.16
C LEU A 478 -1.05 -9.29 14.46
N ASN A 479 -1.44 -9.77 15.64
CA ASN A 479 -1.27 -11.18 16.04
C ASN A 479 -2.44 -12.09 15.62
N SER A 480 -3.61 -11.54 15.29
CA SER A 480 -4.76 -12.32 14.78
C SER A 480 -4.72 -12.51 13.26
N SER A 481 -3.99 -11.63 12.56
CA SER A 481 -3.60 -11.79 11.16
C SER A 481 -2.48 -12.84 10.97
N GLY A 482 -1.85 -13.28 12.07
CA GLY A 482 -0.95 -14.42 12.11
C GLY A 482 -1.61 -15.64 12.76
N ILE A 483 -2.00 -16.62 11.95
CA ILE A 483 -2.36 -18.00 12.36
C ILE A 483 -3.75 -18.13 13.03
N ARG A 484 -4.79 -18.29 12.20
CA ARG A 484 -5.83 -19.29 12.52
C ARG A 484 -5.37 -20.63 11.96
N ILE A 485 -4.83 -21.49 12.83
CA ILE A 485 -4.95 -22.93 12.61
C ILE A 485 -6.41 -23.22 12.89
N GLU A 486 -7.21 -23.23 11.84
CA GLU A 486 -8.52 -23.85 11.88
C GLU A 486 -8.27 -25.32 12.24
N ALA A 487 -8.83 -25.77 13.37
CA ALA A 487 -8.80 -27.18 13.73
C ALA A 487 -9.39 -27.97 12.55
N PRO A 488 -8.79 -29.12 12.18
CA PRO A 488 -9.23 -29.86 10.99
C PRO A 488 -10.72 -30.17 11.13
N GLY A 489 -11.50 -29.65 10.18
CA GLY A 489 -12.91 -29.95 10.06
C GLY A 489 -13.09 -31.46 10.04
N GLN A 490 -13.97 -31.95 10.91
CA GLN A 490 -14.35 -33.36 10.96
C GLN A 490 -14.75 -33.81 9.56
N VAL A 491 -13.98 -34.76 9.02
CA VAL A 491 -14.31 -35.48 7.80
C VAL A 491 -15.69 -36.09 7.98
N ALA A 492 -16.60 -35.84 7.03
CA ALA A 492 -17.92 -36.45 7.04
C ALA A 492 -17.79 -37.97 7.10
N GLU A 493 -18.41 -38.58 8.12
CA GLU A 493 -18.38 -40.01 8.38
C GLU A 493 -18.94 -40.76 7.16
N GLY A 494 -18.05 -41.43 6.41
CA GLY A 494 -18.36 -42.13 5.15
C GLY A 494 -17.35 -41.90 4.01
N PHE A 495 -16.53 -40.84 4.05
CA PHE A 495 -15.52 -40.58 3.00
C PHE A 495 -14.21 -41.38 3.17
N GLU A 496 -13.87 -41.81 4.39
CA GLU A 496 -12.69 -42.65 4.64
C GLU A 496 -12.80 -44.03 3.98
N GLU A 497 -14.01 -44.59 3.92
CA GLU A 497 -14.22 -45.95 3.40
C GLU A 497 -14.09 -46.00 1.87
N VAL A 498 -14.53 -44.97 1.17
CA VAL A 498 -14.42 -44.83 -0.30
C VAL A 498 -12.97 -44.59 -0.73
N VAL A 499 -12.22 -43.77 0.02
CA VAL A 499 -10.79 -43.52 -0.24
C VAL A 499 -9.96 -44.76 0.07
N ALA A 500 -10.25 -45.48 1.17
CA ALA A 500 -9.59 -46.73 1.50
C ALA A 500 -9.87 -47.84 0.46
N GLU A 501 -11.07 -47.86 -0.13
CA GLU A 501 -11.42 -48.82 -1.18
C GLU A 501 -10.73 -48.51 -2.52
N TYR A 502 -10.53 -47.22 -2.85
CA TYR A 502 -9.73 -46.78 -3.99
C TYR A 502 -8.26 -47.20 -3.86
N PHE A 503 -7.63 -46.95 -2.71
CA PHE A 503 -6.23 -47.36 -2.49
C PHE A 503 -6.04 -48.88 -2.41
N ARG A 504 -7.03 -49.62 -1.88
CA ARG A 504 -7.02 -51.10 -1.94
C ARG A 504 -7.10 -51.64 -3.37
N ARG A 505 -7.84 -50.97 -4.25
CA ARG A 505 -7.97 -51.36 -5.67
C ARG A 505 -6.68 -51.08 -6.41
N LEU A 506 -6.08 -49.92 -6.18
CA LEU A 506 -4.81 -49.51 -6.76
C LEU A 506 -3.65 -50.43 -6.33
N SER A 507 -3.60 -50.83 -5.04
CA SER A 507 -2.58 -51.78 -4.56
C SER A 507 -2.76 -53.21 -5.09
N ARG A 508 -3.93 -53.54 -5.63
CA ARG A 508 -4.26 -54.87 -6.16
C ARG A 508 -3.94 -54.97 -7.65
N ASP A 509 -3.99 -53.86 -8.38
CA ASP A 509 -3.60 -53.77 -9.78
C ASP A 509 -2.06 -53.66 -9.96
N GLU A 510 -1.30 -53.32 -8.92
CA GLU A 510 0.18 -53.35 -8.93
C GLU A 510 0.79 -54.74 -8.60
N SER A 511 -0.02 -55.79 -8.42
CA SER A 511 0.45 -57.14 -8.07
C SER A 511 0.04 -58.26 -9.03
N GLU A 512 -0.35 -57.93 -10.26
CA GLU A 512 -0.28 -58.81 -11.45
C GLU A 512 0.70 -58.22 -12.47
#